data_AF-A0A607HC12-F1
#
_entry.id   AF-A0A607HC12-F1
#
_cell.length_a   1.000
_cell.length_b   1.000
_cell.length_c   1.000
_cell.angle_alpha   90.00
_cell.angle_beta   90.00
_cell.angle_gamma   90.00
#
_symmetry.space_group_name_H-M   'P 1'
#
loop_
_entity.id
_entity.type
_entity.pdbx_description
1 polymer ?
#
loop_
_entity_poly.entity_id
_entity_poly.type
_entity_poly.pdbx_seq_one_letter_code
_entity_poly.pdbx_strand_id
1 'polypeptide(L)'
;PAAGYPWDPTVAWDPVFVYFPAKAVSDSDLSAGSLPETVPVHSRIQDDVHDGAQFISVTGSGSQPYNLPVIKATPTPRGPYYTIGHLPGPMGPYTFTFNANAPHSELHFARDEEKVSALHPAGFTVGANTTDCIVVFPEGSGLEPLYFSMTVILPEGPLKQRQEEENQA
;
A
#
# COMPACT_ATOMS: atom_id res chain seq x y z
N PRO A 1 -14.07 3.89 -9.69
CA PRO A 1 -13.51 4.98 -8.86
C PRO A 1 -14.49 6.15 -8.79
N ALA A 2 -14.81 6.62 -7.58
CA ALA A 2 -15.54 7.88 -7.42
C ALA A 2 -14.73 9.00 -8.09
N ALA A 3 -15.39 9.81 -8.93
CA ALA A 3 -14.76 10.94 -9.58
C ALA A 3 -14.55 12.06 -8.55
N GLY A 4 -13.30 12.41 -8.26
CA GLY A 4 -12.94 13.42 -7.26
C GLY A 4 -11.77 13.01 -6.39
N TYR A 5 -11.48 13.84 -5.38
CA TYR A 5 -10.43 13.65 -4.36
C TYR A 5 -10.35 12.17 -3.89
N PRO A 6 -9.15 11.58 -3.70
CA PRO A 6 -7.87 12.26 -3.56
C PRO A 6 -7.11 12.48 -4.86
N TRP A 7 -7.61 12.02 -6.02
CA TRP A 7 -6.78 11.97 -7.25
C TRP A 7 -6.80 13.24 -8.10
N ASP A 8 -7.19 14.37 -7.51
CA ASP A 8 -7.09 15.68 -8.13
C ASP A 8 -5.64 16.19 -8.04
N PRO A 9 -4.93 16.36 -9.16
CA PRO A 9 -3.52 16.79 -9.16
C PRO A 9 -3.34 18.27 -8.75
N THR A 10 -4.42 19.04 -8.59
CA THR A 10 -4.37 20.44 -8.16
C THR A 10 -4.39 20.61 -6.64
N VAL A 11 -4.61 19.53 -5.90
CA VAL A 11 -4.67 19.52 -4.44
C VAL A 11 -3.40 18.90 -3.87
N ALA A 12 -2.81 19.52 -2.85
CA ALA A 12 -1.68 18.93 -2.13
C ALA A 12 -2.14 17.67 -1.38
N TRP A 13 -1.40 16.58 -1.55
CA TRP A 13 -1.68 15.31 -0.88
C TRP A 13 -0.77 15.16 0.35
N ASP A 14 -1.30 14.53 1.40
CA ASP A 14 -0.52 14.05 2.54
C ASP A 14 -0.49 12.51 2.48
N PRO A 15 0.52 11.91 1.81
CA PRO A 15 0.60 10.47 1.64
C PRO A 15 1.28 9.79 2.83
N VAL A 16 0.73 8.65 3.24
CA VAL A 16 1.38 7.69 4.13
C VAL A 16 1.87 6.51 3.31
N PHE A 17 3.14 6.17 3.46
CA PHE A 17 3.73 4.99 2.83
C PHE A 17 3.93 3.88 3.86
N VAL A 18 3.49 2.67 3.52
CA VAL A 18 3.72 1.48 4.32
C VAL A 18 4.45 0.46 3.48
N TYR A 19 5.53 -0.10 4.02
CA TYR A 19 6.27 -1.16 3.36
C TYR A 19 6.88 -2.12 4.37
N PHE A 20 6.85 -3.40 4.03
CA PHE A 20 7.37 -4.50 4.84
C PHE A 20 7.49 -5.77 3.96
N PRO A 21 8.11 -6.85 4.45
CA PRO A 21 8.30 -8.07 3.65
C PRO A 21 6.98 -8.65 3.12
N ALA A 22 6.92 -8.92 1.82
CA ALA A 22 5.70 -9.38 1.13
C ALA A 22 5.15 -10.72 1.66
N LYS A 23 6.01 -11.55 2.26
CA LYS A 23 5.61 -12.81 2.92
C LYS A 23 4.60 -12.64 4.07
N ALA A 24 4.45 -11.43 4.60
CA ALA A 24 3.45 -11.14 5.62
C ALA A 24 2.03 -10.97 5.05
N VAL A 25 1.89 -10.85 3.72
CA VAL A 25 0.59 -10.71 3.03
C VAL A 25 0.36 -11.75 1.92
N SER A 26 1.38 -12.52 1.54
CA SER A 26 1.31 -13.51 0.46
C SER A 26 2.12 -14.75 0.79
N ASP A 27 1.55 -15.91 0.45
CA ASP A 27 2.23 -17.22 0.50
C ASP A 27 2.95 -17.58 -0.81
N SER A 28 2.94 -16.69 -1.80
CA SER A 28 3.52 -16.96 -3.11
C SER A 28 5.05 -17.01 -3.07
N ASP A 29 5.66 -17.86 -3.89
CA ASP A 29 7.10 -17.84 -4.09
C ASP A 29 7.49 -16.66 -5.00
N LEU A 30 7.77 -15.53 -4.37
CA LEU A 30 8.14 -14.27 -5.01
C LEU A 30 9.64 -14.15 -5.33
N SER A 31 10.41 -15.21 -5.10
CA SER A 31 11.85 -15.26 -5.38
C SER A 31 12.19 -15.83 -6.76
N ALA A 32 11.20 -16.41 -7.46
CA ALA A 32 11.37 -17.06 -8.75
C ALA A 32 11.58 -16.06 -9.91
N GLY A 33 12.48 -16.37 -10.85
CA GLY A 33 12.87 -15.44 -11.93
C GLY A 33 11.75 -15.02 -12.89
N SER A 34 10.69 -15.83 -13.06
CA SER A 34 9.51 -15.47 -13.86
C SER A 34 8.29 -15.29 -12.97
N LEU A 35 8.12 -14.08 -12.46
CA LEU A 35 6.92 -13.70 -11.71
C LEU A 35 5.80 -13.23 -12.65
N PRO A 36 4.53 -13.55 -12.32
CA PRO A 36 3.36 -13.03 -13.03
C PRO A 36 3.24 -11.50 -12.89
N GLU A 37 2.39 -10.89 -13.73
CA GLU A 37 2.09 -9.45 -13.63
C GLU A 37 1.38 -9.07 -12.33
N THR A 38 0.64 -10.00 -11.75
CA THR A 38 -0.03 -9.84 -10.47
C THR A 38 0.18 -11.06 -9.59
N VAL A 39 0.12 -10.88 -8.27
CA VAL A 39 0.28 -11.97 -7.31
C VAL A 39 -0.86 -11.98 -6.29
N PRO A 40 -1.35 -13.17 -5.91
CA PRO A 40 -2.38 -13.27 -4.90
C PRO A 40 -1.83 -12.89 -3.52
N VAL A 41 -2.61 -12.12 -2.77
CA VAL A 41 -2.35 -11.75 -1.39
C VAL A 41 -3.58 -12.08 -0.54
N HIS A 42 -3.35 -12.65 0.64
CA HIS A 42 -4.41 -12.99 1.59
C HIS A 42 -4.83 -11.78 2.45
N SER A 43 -3.95 -10.79 2.57
CA SER A 43 -4.21 -9.56 3.32
C SER A 43 -3.67 -8.34 2.59
N ARG A 44 -4.23 -7.17 2.89
CA ARG A 44 -3.76 -5.87 2.40
C ARG A 44 -3.72 -4.86 3.55
N ILE A 45 -2.93 -3.81 3.37
CA ILE A 45 -2.96 -2.63 4.24
C ILE A 45 -3.71 -1.54 3.50
N GLN A 46 -4.89 -1.20 3.98
CA GLN A 46 -5.81 -0.31 3.29
C GLN A 46 -6.36 0.73 4.25
N ASP A 47 -6.81 1.85 3.69
CA ASP A 47 -7.55 2.82 4.46
C ASP A 47 -9.00 2.39 4.67
N ASP A 48 -9.51 2.58 5.87
CA ASP A 48 -10.89 2.29 6.24
C ASP A 48 -11.50 3.51 6.94
N VAL A 49 -12.76 3.83 6.67
CA VAL A 49 -13.43 4.99 7.29
C VAL A 49 -14.61 4.50 8.12
N HIS A 50 -14.53 4.77 9.42
CA HIS A 50 -15.61 4.52 10.36
C HIS A 50 -15.51 5.50 11.52
N ASP A 51 -16.60 5.67 12.27
CA ASP A 51 -16.67 6.53 13.47
C ASP A 51 -16.15 7.97 13.25
N GLY A 52 -16.24 8.47 12.01
CA GLY A 52 -15.80 9.81 11.64
C GLY A 52 -14.29 9.98 11.48
N ALA A 53 -13.52 8.88 11.44
CA ALA A 53 -12.08 8.88 11.27
C ALA A 53 -11.63 7.94 10.13
N GLN A 54 -10.44 8.23 9.57
CA GLN A 54 -9.78 7.35 8.62
C GLN A 54 -8.68 6.58 9.35
N PHE A 55 -8.71 5.27 9.21
CA PHE A 55 -7.76 4.33 9.79
C PHE A 55 -6.92 3.68 8.71
N ILE A 56 -5.71 3.25 9.07
CA ILE A 56 -4.91 2.35 8.24
C ILE A 56 -5.05 0.95 8.85
N SER A 57 -5.72 0.07 8.14
CA SER A 57 -6.18 -1.21 8.65
C SER A 57 -5.61 -2.37 7.85
N VAL A 58 -5.42 -3.51 8.52
CA VAL A 58 -5.18 -4.79 7.85
C VAL A 58 -6.53 -5.36 7.42
N THR A 59 -6.73 -5.56 6.13
CA THR A 59 -7.93 -6.20 5.58
C THR A 59 -7.59 -7.61 5.11
N GLY A 60 -8.44 -8.58 5.46
CA GLY A 60 -8.31 -9.97 5.01
C GLY A 60 -9.20 -10.26 3.81
N SER A 61 -8.75 -11.13 2.91
CA SER A 61 -9.41 -11.39 1.63
C SER A 61 -10.67 -12.27 1.69
N GLY A 62 -11.20 -12.55 2.89
CA GLY A 62 -12.34 -13.45 3.07
C GLY A 62 -12.12 -14.79 2.37
N SER A 63 -12.87 -15.05 1.29
CA SER A 63 -12.81 -16.30 0.51
C SER A 63 -12.01 -16.23 -0.79
N GLN A 64 -11.68 -15.04 -1.31
CA GLN A 64 -10.94 -14.87 -2.57
C GLN A 64 -9.75 -13.93 -2.38
N PRO A 65 -8.52 -14.37 -2.68
CA PRO A 65 -7.33 -13.52 -2.53
C PRO A 65 -7.42 -12.29 -3.43
N TYR A 66 -6.88 -11.17 -2.94
CA TYR A 66 -6.67 -10.00 -3.78
C TYR A 66 -5.50 -10.25 -4.72
N ASN A 67 -5.50 -9.67 -5.92
CA ASN A 67 -4.35 -9.75 -6.83
C ASN A 67 -3.69 -8.38 -6.92
N LEU A 68 -2.44 -8.27 -6.47
CA LEU A 68 -1.68 -7.03 -6.50
C LEU A 68 -0.69 -7.01 -7.65
N PRO A 69 -0.46 -5.86 -8.30
CA PRO A 69 0.53 -5.74 -9.36
C PRO A 69 1.94 -5.99 -8.83
N VAL A 70 2.75 -6.67 -9.64
CA VAL A 70 4.17 -6.92 -9.37
C VAL A 70 5.01 -5.86 -10.05
N ILE A 71 5.78 -5.11 -9.28
CA ILE A 71 6.69 -4.07 -9.74
C ILE A 71 8.13 -4.55 -9.57
N LYS A 72 8.85 -4.63 -10.69
CA LYS A 72 10.24 -5.06 -10.69
C LYS A 72 11.16 -3.88 -10.38
N ALA A 73 11.95 -4.00 -9.31
CA ALA A 73 12.97 -3.04 -8.97
C ALA A 73 14.15 -3.12 -9.95
N THR A 74 14.70 -1.97 -10.32
CA THR A 74 15.87 -1.86 -11.21
C THR A 74 17.10 -1.48 -10.38
N PRO A 75 18.24 -2.19 -10.51
CA PRO A 75 19.46 -1.82 -9.81
C PRO A 75 20.01 -0.52 -10.37
N THR A 76 20.48 0.36 -9.49
CA THR A 76 21.16 1.58 -9.92
C THR A 76 22.64 1.30 -10.26
N PRO A 77 23.27 2.08 -11.17
CA PRO A 77 24.67 1.86 -11.54
C PRO A 77 25.70 2.08 -10.40
N ARG A 78 25.30 2.75 -9.30
CA ARG A 78 26.22 3.17 -8.24
C ARG A 78 25.70 2.78 -6.87
N GLY A 79 26.15 1.62 -6.39
CA GLY A 79 25.99 1.20 -5.00
C GLY A 79 24.74 0.35 -4.74
N PRO A 80 24.41 0.11 -3.46
CA PRO A 80 23.41 -0.87 -3.03
C PRO A 80 21.97 -0.34 -3.17
N TYR A 81 21.67 0.38 -4.26
CA TYR A 81 20.37 1.03 -4.45
C TYR A 81 19.57 0.42 -5.59
N TYR A 82 18.26 0.37 -5.40
CA TYR A 82 17.28 -0.11 -6.37
C TYR A 82 16.15 0.90 -6.51
N THR A 83 15.67 1.12 -7.73
CA THR A 83 14.55 2.02 -8.00
C THR A 83 13.30 1.26 -8.42
N ILE A 84 12.15 1.78 -8.01
CA ILE A 84 10.85 1.40 -8.56
C ILE A 84 10.18 2.62 -9.18
N GLY A 85 9.52 2.42 -10.31
CA GLY A 85 8.74 3.42 -11.03
C GLY A 85 7.60 2.75 -11.79
N HIS A 86 6.85 3.52 -12.59
CA HIS A 86 5.65 3.02 -13.28
C HIS A 86 4.65 2.37 -12.32
N LEU A 87 4.51 2.95 -11.13
CA LEU A 87 3.67 2.43 -10.07
C LEU A 87 2.19 2.54 -10.43
N PRO A 88 1.34 1.64 -9.87
CA PRO A 88 -0.09 1.68 -10.14
C PRO A 88 -0.71 3.00 -9.70
N GLY A 89 -1.70 3.43 -10.47
CA GLY A 89 -2.60 4.50 -10.11
C GLY A 89 -1.87 5.80 -9.72
N PRO A 90 -2.25 6.42 -8.60
CA PRO A 90 -1.74 7.72 -8.15
C PRO A 90 -0.28 7.72 -7.76
N MET A 91 0.32 6.55 -7.52
CA MET A 91 1.76 6.44 -7.31
C MET A 91 2.55 6.61 -8.62
N GLY A 92 1.90 6.52 -9.78
CA GLY A 92 2.55 6.49 -11.11
C GLY A 92 3.56 7.60 -11.40
N PRO A 93 3.35 8.86 -10.96
CA PRO A 93 4.33 9.93 -11.16
C PRO A 93 5.60 9.80 -10.31
N TYR A 94 5.60 8.99 -9.25
CA TYR A 94 6.71 8.89 -8.31
C TYR A 94 7.71 7.80 -8.70
N THR A 95 8.96 8.03 -8.32
CA THR A 95 10.03 7.02 -8.34
C THR A 95 10.61 6.93 -6.94
N PHE A 96 10.67 5.72 -6.40
CA PHE A 96 11.23 5.47 -5.07
C PHE A 96 12.57 4.76 -5.20
N THR A 97 13.45 5.00 -4.23
CA THR A 97 14.77 4.36 -4.15
C THR A 97 14.91 3.62 -2.83
N PHE A 98 15.24 2.35 -2.89
CA PHE A 98 15.54 1.51 -1.74
C PHE A 98 17.04 1.31 -1.62
N ASN A 99 17.56 1.44 -0.40
CA ASN A 99 18.94 1.10 -0.08
C ASN A 99 18.97 -0.27 0.59
N ALA A 100 19.61 -1.24 -0.05
CA ALA A 100 19.75 -2.62 0.43
C ALA A 100 20.50 -2.74 1.76
N ASN A 101 21.31 -1.72 2.09
CA ASN A 101 22.14 -1.69 3.27
C ASN A 101 21.66 -0.65 4.30
N ALA A 102 20.50 -0.04 4.10
CA ALA A 102 19.98 0.89 5.09
C ALA A 102 19.75 0.14 6.42
N PRO A 103 20.22 0.68 7.55
CA PRO A 103 19.83 0.13 8.84
C PRO A 103 18.31 0.26 8.99
N HIS A 104 17.71 -0.62 9.78
CA HIS A 104 16.31 -0.47 10.15
C HIS A 104 16.14 0.91 10.79
N SER A 105 15.35 1.78 10.16
CA SER A 105 15.05 3.08 10.73
C SER A 105 13.89 2.97 11.71
N GLU A 106 13.80 3.92 12.63
CA GLU A 106 12.59 4.10 13.42
C GLU A 106 11.46 4.64 12.53
N LEU A 107 10.22 4.43 12.96
CA LEU A 107 9.03 4.98 12.32
C LEU A 107 9.14 6.51 12.29
N HIS A 108 9.39 7.06 11.10
CA HIS A 108 9.26 8.48 10.87
C HIS A 108 7.76 8.78 10.79
N PHE A 109 7.29 9.74 11.60
CA PHE A 109 5.87 10.15 11.68
C PHE A 109 4.95 9.07 12.27
N ALA A 110 5.27 8.63 13.50
CA ALA A 110 4.39 7.77 14.28
C ALA A 110 2.95 8.33 14.30
N ARG A 111 1.98 7.44 14.07
CA ARG A 111 0.55 7.72 14.20
C ARG A 111 0.04 7.04 15.46
N ASP A 112 -1.05 7.57 16.00
CA ASP A 112 -1.70 6.93 17.14
C ASP A 112 -2.22 5.55 16.72
N GLU A 113 -1.80 4.52 17.45
CA GLU A 113 -2.29 3.16 17.25
C GLU A 113 -3.59 2.98 18.02
N GLU A 114 -4.63 2.54 17.32
CA GLU A 114 -5.86 2.12 17.98
C GLU A 114 -5.73 0.69 18.49
N LYS A 115 -6.04 0.50 19.78
CA LYS A 115 -6.10 -0.85 20.37
C LYS A 115 -7.40 -1.53 19.96
N VAL A 116 -7.33 -2.28 18.88
CA VAL A 116 -8.44 -3.14 18.44
C VAL A 116 -8.52 -4.40 19.29
N SER A 117 -9.73 -4.74 19.75
CA SER A 117 -10.01 -5.92 20.59
C SER A 117 -10.64 -7.08 19.83
N ALA A 118 -11.16 -6.83 18.63
CA ALA A 118 -11.78 -7.82 17.76
C ALA A 118 -11.70 -7.38 16.29
N LEU A 119 -11.85 -8.35 15.38
CA LEU A 119 -12.06 -8.09 13.96
C LEU A 119 -13.46 -7.51 13.75
N HIS A 120 -13.59 -6.56 12.82
CA HIS A 120 -14.86 -6.06 12.34
C HIS A 120 -14.95 -6.22 10.81
N PRO A 121 -16.16 -6.18 10.23
CA PRO A 121 -16.31 -6.06 8.79
C PRO A 121 -15.62 -4.78 8.30
N ALA A 122 -14.88 -4.88 7.20
CA ALA A 122 -14.32 -3.70 6.56
C ALA A 122 -15.43 -2.82 5.97
N GLY A 123 -15.19 -1.51 5.91
CA GLY A 123 -16.10 -0.58 5.24
C GLY A 123 -16.33 -0.91 3.76
N PHE A 124 -17.46 -0.48 3.21
CA PHE A 124 -17.80 -0.71 1.81
C PHE A 124 -16.87 0.03 0.84
N THR A 125 -16.31 1.16 1.27
CA THR A 125 -15.37 1.98 0.52
C THR A 125 -13.91 1.68 0.87
N VAL A 126 -13.64 0.64 1.65
CA VAL A 126 -12.29 0.29 2.11
C VAL A 126 -11.26 0.27 0.97
N GLY A 127 -10.15 0.96 1.18
CA GLY A 127 -9.06 1.08 0.21
C GLY A 127 -9.28 2.07 -0.92
N ALA A 128 -10.37 2.84 -0.97
CA ALA A 128 -10.59 3.79 -2.07
C ALA A 128 -9.49 4.88 -2.17
N ASN A 129 -8.78 5.15 -1.07
CA ASN A 129 -7.67 6.11 -1.03
C ASN A 129 -6.30 5.42 -0.94
N THR A 130 -6.26 4.09 -1.10
CA THR A 130 -5.05 3.30 -1.02
C THR A 130 -4.68 2.70 -2.36
N THR A 131 -3.41 2.75 -2.72
CA THR A 131 -2.86 2.02 -3.86
C THR A 131 -1.62 1.27 -3.41
N ASP A 132 -1.54 0.01 -3.78
CA ASP A 132 -0.54 -0.94 -3.31
C ASP A 132 -0.03 -1.86 -4.42
N CYS A 133 1.15 -2.41 -4.19
CA CYS A 133 1.82 -3.34 -5.09
C CYS A 133 2.80 -4.24 -4.34
N ILE A 134 3.29 -5.26 -5.05
CA ILE A 134 4.39 -6.10 -4.60
C ILE A 134 5.65 -5.71 -5.37
N VAL A 135 6.68 -5.29 -4.65
CA VAL A 135 7.99 -4.95 -5.21
C VAL A 135 8.90 -6.16 -5.15
N VAL A 136 9.49 -6.52 -6.28
CA VAL A 136 10.40 -7.67 -6.41
C VAL A 136 11.75 -7.20 -6.88
N PHE A 137 12.81 -7.63 -6.21
CA PHE A 137 14.18 -7.28 -6.56
C PHE A 137 14.74 -8.29 -7.56
N PRO A 138 15.76 -7.92 -8.35
CA PRO A 138 16.41 -8.83 -9.28
C PRO A 138 16.93 -10.09 -8.60
N GLU A 139 16.91 -11.22 -9.33
CA GLU A 139 17.52 -12.47 -8.88
C GLU A 139 19.01 -12.26 -8.50
N GLY A 140 19.44 -12.90 -7.42
CA GLY A 140 20.81 -12.74 -6.90
C GLY A 140 21.05 -11.45 -6.10
N SER A 141 20.07 -10.56 -5.98
CA SER A 141 20.17 -9.38 -5.10
C SER A 141 20.25 -9.72 -3.60
N GLY A 142 19.72 -10.89 -3.21
CA GLY A 142 19.61 -11.31 -1.81
C GLY A 142 18.54 -10.53 -1.01
N LEU A 143 17.75 -9.68 -1.68
CA LEU A 143 16.69 -8.90 -1.05
C LEU A 143 15.36 -9.64 -1.10
N GLU A 144 14.61 -9.58 0.01
CA GLU A 144 13.26 -10.10 0.03
C GLU A 144 12.28 -9.15 -0.68
N PRO A 145 11.27 -9.67 -1.40
CA PRO A 145 10.20 -8.87 -1.96
C PRO A 145 9.43 -8.09 -0.89
N LEU A 146 8.92 -6.91 -1.25
CA LEU A 146 8.21 -6.02 -0.34
C LEU A 146 6.76 -5.86 -0.76
N TYR A 147 5.86 -5.81 0.22
CA TYR A 147 4.61 -5.09 0.06
C TYR A 147 4.90 -3.59 0.13
N PHE A 148 4.29 -2.80 -0.75
CA PHE A 148 4.44 -1.35 -0.78
C PHE A 148 3.09 -0.72 -1.04
N SER A 149 2.63 0.17 -0.15
CA SER A 149 1.39 0.91 -0.32
C SER A 149 1.56 2.40 -0.06
N MET A 150 0.71 3.17 -0.73
CA MET A 150 0.48 4.58 -0.48
C MET A 150 -1.00 4.77 -0.15
N THR A 151 -1.26 5.41 0.97
CA THR A 151 -2.59 5.86 1.38
C THR A 151 -2.59 7.38 1.44
N VAL A 152 -3.57 8.03 0.82
CA VAL A 152 -3.74 9.48 0.95
C VAL A 152 -4.66 9.80 2.12
N ILE A 153 -4.17 10.63 3.05
CA ILE A 153 -4.96 11.09 4.19
C ILE A 153 -6.08 12.02 3.70
N LEU A 154 -7.31 11.72 4.12
CA LEU A 154 -8.48 12.52 3.81
C LEU A 154 -8.53 13.78 4.70
N PRO A 155 -8.65 14.98 4.11
CA PRO A 155 -8.99 16.18 4.86
C PRO A 155 -10.47 16.14 5.27
N GLU A 156 -10.87 17.03 6.17
CA GLU A 156 -12.18 17.02 6.84
C GLU A 156 -13.38 16.88 5.88
N GLY A 157 -13.42 17.64 4.78
CA GLY A 157 -14.52 17.60 3.81
C GLY A 157 -14.67 16.23 3.13
N PRO A 158 -13.66 15.75 2.40
CA PRO A 158 -13.64 14.41 1.82
C PRO A 158 -13.82 13.26 2.83
N LEU A 159 -13.27 13.39 4.05
CA LEU A 159 -13.48 12.41 5.11
C LEU A 159 -14.94 12.29 5.50
N LYS A 160 -15.60 13.44 5.70
CA LYS A 160 -17.03 13.48 6.00
C LYS A 160 -17.86 12.87 4.88
N GLN A 161 -17.53 13.16 3.62
CA GLN A 161 -18.20 12.56 2.47
C GLN A 161 -18.06 11.02 2.48
N ARG A 162 -16.84 10.52 2.69
CA ARG A 162 -16.58 9.08 2.80
C ARG A 162 -17.37 8.42 3.93
N GLN A 163 -17.47 9.09 5.08
CA GLN A 163 -18.28 8.58 6.19
C GLN A 163 -19.78 8.55 5.86
N GLU A 164 -20.28 9.53 5.11
CA GLU A 164 -21.66 9.54 4.62
C GLU A 164 -21.93 8.42 3.61
N GLU A 165 -20.97 8.13 2.73
CA GLU A 165 -21.04 7.00 1.79
C GLU A 165 -21.07 5.64 2.52
N GLU A 166 -20.22 5.47 3.55
CA GLU A 166 -20.21 4.26 4.40
C GLU A 166 -21.53 4.06 5.13
N ASN A 167 -22.15 5.13 5.63
CA ASN A 167 -23.43 5.05 6.33
C ASN A 167 -24.62 4.69 5.42
N GLN A 168 -24.47 4.85 4.10
CA GLN A 168 -25.53 4.62 3.11
C GLN A 168 -25.43 3.26 2.40
N ALA A 169 -24.33 2.55 2.56
CA ALA A 169 -24.08 1.26 1.92
C ALA A 169 -24.65 0.08 2.73
#